data_AF-A0A975GJA9-F1
#
_entry.id   AF-A0A975GJA9-F1
#
_cell.length_a   1.000
_cell.length_b   1.000
_cell.length_c   1.000
_cell.angle_alpha   90.00
_cell.angle_beta   90.00
_cell.angle_gamma   90.00
#
_symmetry.space_group_name_H-M   'P 1'
#
loop_
_entity.id
_entity.type
_entity.pdbx_description
1 polymer ?
#
loop_
_entity_poly.entity_id
_entity_poly.type
_entity_poly.pdbx_seq_one_letter_code
_entity_poly.pdbx_strand_id
1 'polypeptide(L)'
;MNKFIIGLKRNPIKLIVSIFITYSICWTILEPILGMVKSAEIHLVGGNKYIFLLLISICVGIYRVIPTNEISINYNNSKIKIVFGDLFQYEGFKAIPVSRFFFETEVVISSLQHIVIDKFYKNSEGLRGLENYKEKLSNALQDQQFEIVRREIFDQDEKYYKLGTTAFINLNENNEFLLFAITETEMRGHIPEKNCNSTKMWVALEKFWDEARKHSRGKSINIPLIGSGITGINLSPIRILELNLLSILNSITEKGKITANEIRIILHNNYFDQIDISLIEKTWKTP
;
A
#
# COMPACT_ATOMS: atom_id res chain seq x y z
N MET A 1 0.68 -15.67 -7.37
CA MET A 1 0.59 -15.36 -8.81
C MET A 1 2.00 -15.12 -9.34
N ASN A 2 2.36 -15.72 -10.49
CA ASN A 2 3.75 -15.74 -10.93
C ASN A 2 4.16 -14.38 -11.52
N LYS A 3 5.04 -13.62 -10.84
CA LYS A 3 5.46 -12.25 -11.22
C LYS A 3 5.93 -12.14 -12.68
N PHE A 4 6.53 -13.21 -13.19
CA PHE A 4 6.96 -13.34 -14.57
C PHE A 4 5.80 -13.18 -15.57
N ILE A 5 4.68 -13.88 -15.34
CA ILE A 5 3.50 -13.85 -16.23
C ILE A 5 2.90 -12.45 -16.28
N ILE A 6 2.87 -11.77 -15.14
CA ILE A 6 2.32 -10.42 -15.00
C ILE A 6 3.20 -9.41 -15.75
N GLY A 7 4.53 -9.50 -15.56
CA GLY A 7 5.49 -8.66 -16.28
C GLY A 7 5.40 -8.79 -17.80
N LEU A 8 5.33 -10.03 -18.29
CA LEU A 8 5.14 -10.36 -19.71
C LEU A 8 3.82 -9.78 -20.25
N LYS A 9 2.72 -9.93 -19.51
CA LYS A 9 1.39 -9.43 -19.93
C LYS A 9 1.33 -7.90 -19.96
N ARG A 10 1.97 -7.22 -19.01
CA ARG A 10 1.93 -5.76 -18.89
C ARG A 10 2.73 -5.05 -19.98
N ASN A 11 3.87 -5.61 -20.37
CA ASN A 11 4.83 -4.91 -21.22
C ASN A 11 5.34 -5.77 -22.39
N PRO A 12 4.48 -6.32 -23.26
CA PRO A 12 4.89 -7.22 -24.34
C PRO A 12 5.77 -6.52 -25.38
N ILE A 13 5.47 -5.26 -25.71
CA ILE A 13 6.28 -4.46 -26.65
C ILE A 13 7.66 -4.20 -26.04
N LYS A 14 7.74 -3.83 -24.75
CA LYS A 14 9.01 -3.59 -24.06
C LYS A 14 9.88 -4.84 -24.01
N LEU A 15 9.27 -6.03 -23.86
CA LEU A 15 9.95 -7.31 -23.96
C LEU A 15 10.60 -7.47 -25.33
N ILE A 16 9.80 -7.38 -26.39
CA ILE A 16 10.26 -7.56 -27.78
C ILE A 16 11.36 -6.56 -28.11
N VAL A 17 11.14 -5.27 -27.82
CA VAL A 17 12.13 -4.22 -28.03
C VAL A 17 13.42 -4.49 -27.25
N SER A 18 13.32 -4.92 -25.99
CA SER A 18 14.50 -5.25 -25.18
C SER A 18 15.27 -6.46 -25.72
N ILE A 19 14.57 -7.48 -26.25
CA ILE A 19 15.20 -8.63 -26.90
C ILE A 19 15.97 -8.17 -28.13
N PHE A 20 15.35 -7.40 -29.04
CA PHE A 20 16.01 -6.92 -30.26
C PHE A 20 17.19 -5.99 -29.99
N ILE A 21 17.07 -5.07 -29.02
CA ILE A 21 18.17 -4.17 -28.63
C ILE A 21 19.33 -4.98 -28.06
N THR A 22 19.05 -5.90 -27.13
CA THR A 22 20.10 -6.73 -26.50
C THR A 22 20.80 -7.59 -27.55
N TYR A 23 20.03 -8.21 -28.44
CA TYR A 23 20.55 -9.01 -29.53
C TYR A 23 21.49 -8.20 -30.43
N SER A 24 21.05 -7.00 -30.82
CA SER A 24 21.83 -6.10 -31.68
C SER A 24 23.14 -5.69 -31.01
N ILE A 25 23.10 -5.27 -29.73
CA ILE A 25 24.30 -4.87 -28.97
C ILE A 25 25.27 -6.04 -28.83
N CYS A 26 24.78 -7.21 -28.42
CA CYS A 26 25.62 -8.38 -28.24
C CYS A 26 26.26 -8.80 -29.56
N TRP A 27 25.52 -8.77 -30.66
CA TRP A 27 26.05 -9.07 -31.99
C TRP A 27 27.13 -8.06 -32.42
N THR A 28 26.87 -6.76 -32.26
CA THR A 28 27.83 -5.69 -32.60
C THR A 28 29.15 -5.81 -31.83
N ILE A 29 29.13 -6.29 -30.60
CA ILE A 29 30.34 -6.50 -29.77
C ILE A 29 31.01 -7.83 -30.10
N LEU A 30 30.23 -8.90 -30.32
CA LEU A 30 30.75 -10.25 -30.53
C LEU A 30 31.53 -10.36 -31.84
N GLU A 31 31.02 -9.76 -32.93
CA GLU A 31 31.59 -9.96 -34.27
C GLU A 31 33.02 -9.42 -34.42
N PRO A 32 33.35 -8.20 -33.93
CA PRO A 32 34.74 -7.72 -33.90
C PRO A 32 35.67 -8.60 -33.05
N ILE A 33 35.19 -9.10 -31.90
CA ILE A 33 35.99 -9.93 -30.98
C ILE A 33 36.35 -11.26 -31.63
N LEU A 34 35.38 -11.91 -32.28
CA LEU A 34 35.61 -13.15 -33.02
C LEU A 34 36.59 -12.92 -34.19
N GLY A 35 36.52 -11.77 -34.86
CA GLY A 35 37.47 -11.40 -35.91
C GLY A 35 38.91 -11.19 -35.42
N MET A 36 39.10 -10.77 -34.16
CA MET A 36 40.43 -10.54 -33.56
C MET A 36 41.01 -11.78 -32.88
N VAL A 37 40.17 -12.65 -32.32
CA VAL A 37 40.58 -13.79 -31.47
C VAL A 37 40.20 -15.12 -32.14
N LYS A 38 41.08 -15.64 -33.00
CA LYS A 38 40.89 -16.92 -33.71
C LYS A 38 40.62 -18.13 -32.80
N SER A 39 41.05 -18.10 -31.53
CA SER A 39 40.77 -19.17 -30.57
C SER A 39 39.32 -19.20 -30.08
N ALA A 40 38.63 -18.06 -30.05
CA ALA A 40 37.22 -17.97 -29.66
C ALA A 40 36.28 -18.48 -30.76
N GLU A 41 36.72 -18.40 -32.02
CA GLU A 41 36.01 -18.91 -33.18
C GLU A 41 35.69 -20.41 -33.04
N ILE A 42 36.57 -21.20 -32.41
CA ILE A 42 36.45 -22.66 -32.23
C ILE A 42 35.22 -23.05 -31.38
N HIS A 43 34.80 -22.20 -30.43
CA HIS A 43 33.69 -22.49 -29.52
C HIS A 43 32.34 -21.92 -29.99
N LEU A 44 32.33 -20.92 -30.88
CA LEU A 44 31.13 -20.21 -31.34
C LEU A 44 30.99 -20.28 -32.87
N VAL A 45 31.07 -21.49 -33.43
CA VAL A 45 30.99 -21.74 -34.87
C VAL A 45 29.53 -21.82 -35.35
N GLY A 46 29.25 -21.18 -36.49
CA GLY A 46 28.02 -21.41 -37.28
C GLY A 46 26.73 -20.96 -36.59
N GLY A 47 25.63 -21.68 -36.83
CA GLY A 47 24.28 -21.33 -36.34
C GLY A 47 24.16 -21.22 -34.82
N ASN A 48 25.03 -21.90 -34.08
CA ASN A 48 24.99 -21.98 -32.61
C ASN A 48 25.23 -20.62 -31.95
N LYS A 49 26.03 -19.73 -32.56
CA LYS A 49 26.28 -18.38 -32.04
C LYS A 49 24.99 -17.54 -31.99
N TYR A 50 24.14 -17.67 -33.01
CA TYR A 50 22.88 -16.94 -33.09
C TYR A 50 21.84 -17.46 -32.09
N ILE A 51 21.80 -18.79 -31.88
CA ILE A 51 20.93 -19.40 -30.86
C ILE A 51 21.35 -18.93 -29.45
N PHE A 52 22.66 -18.92 -29.17
CA PHE A 52 23.18 -18.47 -27.88
C PHE A 52 22.86 -16.98 -27.63
N LEU A 53 23.09 -16.11 -28.63
CA LEU A 53 22.72 -14.69 -28.56
C LEU A 53 21.23 -14.48 -28.35
N LEU A 54 20.38 -15.27 -29.02
CA LEU A 54 18.94 -15.23 -28.87
C LEU A 54 18.53 -15.61 -27.44
N LEU A 55 19.09 -16.69 -26.87
CA LEU A 55 18.82 -17.11 -25.50
C LEU A 55 19.18 -16.02 -24.48
N ILE A 56 20.38 -15.44 -24.58
CA ILE A 56 20.80 -14.32 -23.72
C ILE A 56 19.82 -13.15 -23.84
N SER A 57 19.46 -12.79 -25.08
CA SER A 57 18.57 -11.66 -25.34
C SER A 57 17.17 -11.89 -24.78
N ILE A 58 16.65 -13.12 -24.85
CA ILE A 58 15.39 -13.53 -24.21
C ILE A 58 15.50 -13.43 -22.69
N CYS A 59 16.56 -13.96 -22.08
CA CYS A 59 16.77 -13.90 -20.63
C CYS A 59 16.82 -12.44 -20.13
N VAL A 60 17.56 -11.57 -20.82
CA VAL A 60 17.65 -10.14 -20.49
C VAL A 60 16.32 -9.43 -20.72
N GLY A 61 15.62 -9.75 -21.82
CA GLY A 61 14.30 -9.21 -22.13
C GLY A 61 13.29 -9.54 -21.04
N ILE A 62 13.24 -10.79 -20.60
CA ILE A 62 12.39 -11.25 -19.49
C ILE A 62 12.74 -10.51 -18.21
N TYR A 63 14.03 -10.44 -17.86
CA TYR A 63 14.48 -9.74 -16.65
C TYR A 63 14.04 -8.27 -16.62
N ARG A 64 14.11 -7.56 -17.75
CA ARG A 64 13.74 -6.14 -17.87
C ARG A 64 12.24 -5.84 -17.76
N VAL A 65 11.39 -6.85 -17.92
CA VAL A 65 9.94 -6.71 -17.77
C VAL A 65 9.42 -7.20 -16.42
N ILE A 66 10.28 -7.73 -15.55
CA ILE A 66 9.90 -8.10 -14.19
C ILE A 66 9.44 -6.83 -13.45
N PRO A 67 8.20 -6.79 -12.95
CA PRO A 67 7.67 -5.63 -12.24
C PRO A 67 8.38 -5.42 -10.90
N THR A 68 8.61 -4.15 -10.55
CA THR A 68 9.15 -3.76 -9.25
C THR A 68 8.12 -4.01 -8.15
N ASN A 69 8.58 -4.50 -6.99
CA ASN A 69 7.71 -4.74 -5.83
C ASN A 69 7.69 -3.57 -4.86
N GLU A 70 8.70 -2.70 -4.96
CA GLU A 70 8.81 -1.50 -4.14
C GLU A 70 9.39 -0.35 -4.95
N ILE A 71 9.01 0.87 -4.55
CA ILE A 71 9.67 2.12 -4.95
C ILE A 71 9.84 3.00 -3.72
N SER A 72 10.84 3.89 -3.76
CA SER A 72 11.10 4.88 -2.71
C SER A 72 11.11 6.28 -3.31
N ILE A 73 10.37 7.18 -2.68
CA ILE A 73 10.25 8.60 -3.01
C ILE A 73 10.78 9.37 -1.81
N ASN A 74 11.72 10.29 -2.04
CA ASN A 74 12.21 11.20 -1.02
C ASN A 74 11.59 12.57 -1.28
N TYR A 75 10.98 13.17 -0.26
CA TYR A 75 10.33 14.48 -0.37
C TYR A 75 10.53 15.25 0.94
N ASN A 76 11.10 16.46 0.88
CA ASN A 76 11.36 17.33 2.05
C ASN A 76 11.90 16.57 3.28
N ASN A 77 13.01 15.83 3.10
CA ASN A 77 13.67 15.01 4.13
C ASN A 77 12.80 13.90 4.75
N SER A 78 11.69 13.57 4.10
CA SER A 78 10.80 12.44 4.45
C SER A 78 10.95 11.35 3.39
N LYS A 79 10.96 10.09 3.86
CA LYS A 79 11.04 8.92 2.99
C LYS A 79 9.70 8.25 2.89
N ILE A 80 9.18 8.12 1.68
CA ILE A 80 7.90 7.49 1.37
C ILE A 80 8.19 6.25 0.54
N LYS A 81 7.77 5.08 1.01
CA LYS A 81 7.85 3.82 0.25
C LYS A 81 6.48 3.39 -0.20
N ILE A 82 6.41 2.83 -1.40
CA ILE A 82 5.22 2.14 -1.90
C ILE A 82 5.65 0.70 -2.15
N VAL A 83 5.02 -0.26 -1.48
CA VAL A 83 5.46 -1.66 -1.49
C VAL A 83 4.25 -2.60 -1.56
N PHE A 84 4.39 -3.70 -2.30
CA PHE A 84 3.40 -4.78 -2.28
C PHE A 84 3.63 -5.73 -1.10
N GLY A 85 2.60 -6.00 -0.32
CA GLY A 85 2.68 -6.91 0.82
C GLY A 85 1.46 -6.89 1.73
N ASP A 86 1.64 -7.39 2.95
CA ASP A 86 0.65 -7.39 4.03
C ASP A 86 0.98 -6.29 5.05
N LEU A 87 0.01 -5.43 5.35
CA LEU A 87 0.13 -4.32 6.30
C LEU A 87 0.63 -4.78 7.68
N PHE A 88 0.18 -5.96 8.14
CA PHE A 88 0.46 -6.42 9.49
C PHE A 88 1.86 -7.04 9.67
N GLN A 89 2.62 -7.21 8.59
CA GLN A 89 4.00 -7.72 8.63
C GLN A 89 5.04 -6.61 8.86
N TYR A 90 4.66 -5.34 8.77
CA TYR A 90 5.58 -4.22 8.91
C TYR A 90 5.63 -3.68 10.33
N GLU A 91 6.84 -3.36 10.79
CA GLU A 91 7.08 -2.68 12.06
C GLU A 91 6.66 -1.20 12.02
N GLY A 92 6.33 -0.66 13.19
CA GLY A 92 5.78 0.67 13.38
C GLY A 92 4.25 0.70 13.39
N PHE A 93 3.70 1.92 13.38
CA PHE A 93 2.26 2.16 13.45
C PHE A 93 1.57 1.64 12.20
N LYS A 94 0.39 1.05 12.38
CA LYS A 94 -0.46 0.54 11.30
C LYS A 94 -1.75 1.38 11.28
N ALA A 95 -1.97 2.12 10.20
CA ALA A 95 -3.20 2.88 10.04
C ALA A 95 -4.34 1.96 9.63
N ILE A 96 -5.45 2.03 10.36
CA ILE A 96 -6.61 1.18 10.16
C ILE A 96 -7.81 2.08 9.87
N PRO A 97 -8.27 2.17 8.60
CA PRO A 97 -9.50 2.87 8.30
C PRO A 97 -10.67 2.14 8.97
N VAL A 98 -11.51 2.89 9.67
CA VAL A 98 -12.71 2.40 10.34
C VAL A 98 -13.90 3.31 10.07
N SER A 99 -15.09 2.84 10.41
CA SER A 99 -16.28 3.68 10.42
C SER A 99 -16.20 4.78 11.48
N ARG A 100 -17.03 5.81 11.28
CA ARG A 100 -17.23 6.89 12.25
C ARG A 100 -17.85 6.43 13.57
N PHE A 101 -18.27 5.17 13.71
CA PHE A 101 -18.80 4.61 14.95
C PHE A 101 -17.73 3.98 15.84
N PHE A 102 -16.58 3.56 15.29
CA PHE A 102 -15.43 2.89 15.96
C PHE A 102 -15.70 1.56 16.69
N PHE A 103 -16.80 1.43 17.42
CA PHE A 103 -17.09 0.34 18.34
C PHE A 103 -17.82 -0.84 17.70
N GLU A 104 -18.06 -0.79 16.39
CA GLU A 104 -18.61 -1.90 15.62
C GLU A 104 -17.67 -3.11 15.68
N THR A 105 -18.21 -4.26 16.12
CA THR A 105 -17.45 -5.52 16.21
C THR A 105 -17.85 -6.52 15.12
N GLU A 106 -19.09 -6.44 14.65
CA GLU A 106 -19.62 -7.22 13.53
C GLU A 106 -19.30 -6.54 12.19
N VAL A 107 -18.02 -6.42 11.87
CA VAL A 107 -17.54 -5.83 10.61
C VAL A 107 -17.22 -6.91 9.56
N VAL A 108 -17.09 -6.52 8.30
CA VAL A 108 -16.71 -7.41 7.19
C VAL A 108 -15.42 -8.18 7.54
N ILE A 109 -15.42 -9.51 7.38
CA ILE A 109 -14.32 -10.40 7.79
C ILE A 109 -12.98 -10.05 7.12
N SER A 110 -13.01 -9.58 5.87
CA SER A 110 -11.81 -9.17 5.13
C SER A 110 -11.36 -7.73 5.44
N SER A 111 -12.07 -6.99 6.29
CA SER A 111 -11.68 -5.64 6.69
C SER A 111 -10.44 -5.63 7.58
N LEU A 112 -9.68 -4.54 7.51
CA LEU A 112 -8.53 -4.35 8.40
C LEU A 112 -8.96 -4.25 9.86
N GLN A 113 -10.13 -3.65 10.14
CA GLN A 113 -10.71 -3.59 11.47
C GLN A 113 -10.99 -4.99 12.03
N HIS A 114 -11.59 -5.88 11.23
CA HIS A 114 -11.81 -7.27 11.65
C HIS A 114 -10.50 -7.97 12.01
N ILE A 115 -9.45 -7.81 11.19
CA ILE A 115 -8.13 -8.42 11.46
C ILE A 115 -7.55 -7.90 12.77
N VAL A 116 -7.72 -6.62 13.09
CA VAL A 116 -7.29 -6.06 14.39
C VAL A 116 -8.11 -6.68 15.53
N ILE A 117 -9.44 -6.70 15.43
CA ILE A 117 -10.32 -7.29 16.45
C ILE A 117 -9.96 -8.76 16.69
N ASP A 118 -9.75 -9.54 15.63
CA ASP A 118 -9.34 -10.95 15.69
C ASP A 118 -7.98 -11.13 16.38
N LYS A 119 -7.02 -10.21 16.14
CA LYS A 119 -5.74 -10.20 16.87
C LYS A 119 -5.93 -9.98 18.37
N PHE A 120 -6.84 -9.08 18.77
CA PHE A 120 -7.19 -8.88 20.18
C PHE A 120 -7.87 -10.12 20.78
N TYR A 121 -8.84 -10.69 20.07
CA TYR A 121 -9.56 -11.89 20.48
C TYR A 121 -8.62 -13.08 20.71
N LYS A 122 -7.67 -13.32 19.80
CA LYS A 122 -6.69 -14.42 19.89
C LYS A 122 -5.64 -14.21 20.98
N ASN A 123 -5.29 -12.97 21.31
CA ASN A 123 -4.23 -12.69 22.29
C ASN A 123 -4.71 -12.92 23.74
N SER A 124 -5.93 -12.52 24.09
CA SER A 124 -6.41 -12.52 25.48
C SER A 124 -7.49 -13.57 25.75
N GLU A 125 -7.42 -14.74 25.12
CA GLU A 125 -8.35 -15.88 25.33
C GLU A 125 -9.84 -15.55 25.10
N GLY A 126 -10.16 -14.96 23.94
CA GLY A 126 -11.54 -14.81 23.49
C GLY A 126 -12.20 -13.50 23.95
N LEU A 127 -13.29 -13.59 24.73
CA LEU A 127 -14.15 -12.45 25.07
C LEU A 127 -13.42 -11.32 25.79
N ARG A 128 -12.47 -11.66 26.66
CA ARG A 128 -11.60 -10.68 27.35
C ARG A 128 -10.78 -9.83 26.37
N GLY A 129 -10.39 -10.41 25.24
CA GLY A 129 -9.70 -9.68 24.18
C GLY A 129 -10.57 -8.61 23.54
N LEU A 130 -11.86 -8.91 23.35
CA LEU A 130 -12.81 -7.94 22.81
C LEU A 130 -13.10 -6.81 23.80
N GLU A 131 -13.24 -7.14 25.09
CA GLU A 131 -13.39 -6.14 26.16
C GLU A 131 -12.18 -5.21 26.22
N ASN A 132 -10.96 -5.77 26.18
CA ASN A 132 -9.71 -5.00 26.14
C ASN A 132 -9.62 -4.08 24.91
N TYR A 133 -10.04 -4.56 23.73
CA TYR A 133 -10.12 -3.72 22.52
C TYR A 133 -11.06 -2.51 22.73
N LYS A 134 -12.26 -2.76 23.26
CA LYS A 134 -13.25 -1.70 23.55
C LYS A 134 -12.78 -0.73 24.62
N GLU A 135 -12.14 -1.23 25.68
CA GLU A 135 -11.58 -0.41 26.76
C GLU A 135 -10.47 0.51 26.22
N LYS A 136 -9.52 -0.03 25.45
CA LYS A 136 -8.46 0.76 24.81
C LYS A 136 -9.02 1.83 23.87
N LEU A 137 -10.03 1.49 23.07
CA LEU A 137 -10.74 2.47 22.24
C LEU A 137 -11.41 3.55 23.07
N SER A 138 -12.11 3.18 24.14
CA SER A 138 -12.78 4.14 25.02
C SER A 138 -11.79 5.13 25.65
N ASN A 139 -10.64 4.63 26.12
CA ASN A 139 -9.58 5.47 26.66
C ASN A 139 -8.96 6.38 25.59
N ALA A 140 -8.72 5.85 24.38
CA ALA A 140 -8.15 6.63 23.28
C ALA A 140 -9.09 7.72 22.74
N LEU A 141 -10.41 7.53 22.88
CA LEU A 141 -11.44 8.44 22.38
C LEU A 141 -12.09 9.30 23.48
N GLN A 142 -11.62 9.22 24.73
CA GLN A 142 -12.26 9.87 25.88
C GLN A 142 -12.42 11.40 25.71
N ASP A 143 -11.44 12.04 25.09
CA ASP A 143 -11.36 13.50 24.90
C ASP A 143 -11.86 13.93 23.49
N GLN A 144 -12.35 12.98 22.69
CA GLN A 144 -12.82 13.24 21.34
C GLN A 144 -14.30 13.65 21.35
N GLN A 145 -14.62 14.72 20.61
CA GLN A 145 -16.00 15.11 20.40
C GLN A 145 -16.73 14.08 19.52
N PHE A 146 -17.95 13.72 19.93
CA PHE A 146 -18.85 12.87 19.18
C PHE A 146 -20.27 13.44 19.21
N GLU A 147 -21.06 13.04 18.22
CA GLU A 147 -22.50 13.20 18.19
C GLU A 147 -23.15 11.89 18.61
N ILE A 148 -24.37 11.94 19.13
CA ILE A 148 -25.16 10.73 19.39
C ILE A 148 -26.15 10.60 18.25
N VAL A 149 -26.09 9.47 17.53
CA VAL A 149 -26.96 9.19 16.40
C VAL A 149 -27.70 7.88 16.65
N ARG A 150 -29.03 7.90 16.50
CA ARG A 150 -29.85 6.69 16.56
C ARG A 150 -29.66 5.89 15.27
N ARG A 151 -29.24 4.63 15.41
CA ARG A 151 -29.17 3.70 14.29
C ARG A 151 -30.49 2.99 14.14
N GLU A 152 -31.27 3.38 13.13
CA GLU A 152 -32.60 2.80 12.84
C GLU A 152 -32.58 1.27 12.77
N ILE A 153 -31.49 0.67 12.23
CA ILE A 153 -31.34 -0.78 12.08
C ILE A 153 -31.32 -1.52 13.44
N PHE A 154 -30.84 -0.86 14.51
CA PHE A 154 -30.65 -1.46 15.84
C PHE A 154 -31.54 -0.85 16.91
N ASP A 155 -32.27 0.21 16.55
CA ASP A 155 -33.03 1.05 17.47
C ASP A 155 -32.22 1.53 18.68
N GLN A 156 -30.92 1.76 18.46
CA GLN A 156 -29.95 2.10 19.50
C GLN A 156 -29.17 3.36 19.15
N ASP A 157 -28.87 4.15 20.18
CA ASP A 157 -28.02 5.32 20.08
C ASP A 157 -26.54 4.92 20.13
N GLU A 158 -25.76 5.39 19.16
CA GLU A 158 -24.32 5.16 19.07
C GLU A 158 -23.55 6.47 18.96
N LYS A 159 -22.29 6.45 19.42
CA LYS A 159 -21.37 7.57 19.29
C LYS A 159 -20.88 7.67 17.85
N TYR A 160 -21.01 8.86 17.27
CA TYR A 160 -20.65 9.15 15.90
C TYR A 160 -19.58 10.25 15.87
N TYR A 161 -18.37 9.88 15.46
CA TYR A 161 -17.19 10.75 15.51
C TYR A 161 -17.01 11.52 14.19
N LYS A 162 -16.21 12.58 14.21
CA LYS A 162 -15.89 13.36 13.01
C LYS A 162 -14.94 12.58 12.08
N LEU A 163 -14.96 12.91 10.79
CA LEU A 163 -14.01 12.33 9.83
C LEU A 163 -12.57 12.62 10.27
N GLY A 164 -11.73 11.58 10.21
CA GLY A 164 -10.33 11.61 10.58
C GLY A 164 -10.04 11.68 12.09
N THR A 165 -11.07 11.63 12.95
CA THR A 165 -10.86 11.28 14.37
C THR A 165 -10.03 10.00 14.41
N THR A 166 -8.98 9.97 15.24
CA THR A 166 -8.02 8.86 15.27
C THR A 166 -7.86 8.37 16.71
N ALA A 167 -8.05 7.07 16.91
CA ALA A 167 -7.80 6.37 18.16
C ALA A 167 -6.46 5.63 18.08
N PHE A 168 -5.55 5.92 19.01
CA PHE A 168 -4.32 5.15 19.17
C PHE A 168 -4.57 3.98 20.14
N ILE A 169 -4.38 2.75 19.65
CA ILE A 169 -4.45 1.55 20.48
C ILE A 169 -3.25 0.64 20.22
N ASN A 170 -2.86 -0.11 21.24
CA ASN A 170 -1.79 -1.09 21.14
C ASN A 170 -2.24 -2.44 21.71
N LEU A 171 -1.91 -3.52 21.02
CA LEU A 171 -2.09 -4.88 21.53
C LEU A 171 -0.89 -5.29 22.39
N ASN A 172 0.32 -4.96 21.93
CA ASN A 172 1.59 -5.15 22.62
C ASN A 172 2.63 -4.17 22.02
N GLU A 173 3.89 -4.25 22.44
CA GLU A 173 4.97 -3.34 22.00
C GLU A 173 5.19 -3.32 20.48
N ASN A 174 4.86 -4.41 19.78
CA ASN A 174 5.07 -4.57 18.33
C ASN A 174 3.81 -4.34 17.48
N ASN A 175 2.65 -4.20 18.12
CA ASN A 175 1.35 -4.08 17.46
C ASN A 175 0.66 -2.79 17.91
N GLU A 176 1.06 -1.70 17.25
CA GLU A 176 0.54 -0.35 17.44
C GLU A 176 -0.34 0.05 16.25
N PHE A 177 -1.55 0.50 16.55
CA PHE A 177 -2.58 0.80 15.55
C PHE A 177 -3.08 2.23 15.71
N LEU A 178 -3.29 2.91 14.58
CA LEU A 178 -3.96 4.19 14.48
C LEU A 178 -5.27 3.96 13.74
N LEU A 179 -6.36 3.74 14.48
CA LEU A 179 -7.69 3.55 13.92
C LEU A 179 -8.25 4.92 13.61
N PHE A 180 -8.66 5.20 12.37
CA PHE A 180 -9.18 6.52 12.01
C PHE A 180 -10.47 6.45 11.22
N ALA A 181 -11.38 7.36 11.53
CA ALA A 181 -12.72 7.40 10.96
C ALA A 181 -12.71 7.92 9.53
N ILE A 182 -13.20 7.12 8.58
CA ILE A 182 -13.28 7.50 7.16
C ILE A 182 -14.61 7.13 6.50
N THR A 183 -15.33 6.14 7.04
CA THR A 183 -16.58 5.60 6.48
C THR A 183 -17.79 5.85 7.36
N GLU A 184 -18.98 5.76 6.78
CA GLU A 184 -20.23 5.95 7.52
C GLU A 184 -20.63 4.67 8.27
N THR A 185 -20.61 3.50 7.63
CA THR A 185 -20.91 2.23 8.31
C THR A 185 -20.29 1.05 7.56
N GLU A 186 -19.79 0.07 8.32
CA GLU A 186 -19.25 -1.19 7.78
C GLU A 186 -19.86 -2.42 8.48
N MET A 187 -21.06 -2.25 9.07
CA MET A 187 -21.77 -3.30 9.81
C MET A 187 -22.26 -4.45 8.92
N ARG A 188 -22.14 -5.67 9.47
CA ARG A 188 -22.78 -6.92 9.00
C ARG A 188 -22.56 -7.23 7.52
N GLY A 189 -21.44 -6.80 6.97
CA GLY A 189 -21.12 -7.04 5.57
C GLY A 189 -21.82 -6.12 4.57
N HIS A 190 -22.58 -5.12 5.04
CA HIS A 190 -23.26 -4.17 4.16
C HIS A 190 -22.46 -2.86 4.04
N ILE A 191 -22.12 -2.51 2.81
CA ILE A 191 -21.45 -1.26 2.47
C ILE A 191 -22.50 -0.34 1.82
N PRO A 192 -22.84 0.81 2.43
CA PRO A 192 -23.77 1.75 1.82
C PRO A 192 -23.23 2.30 0.51
N GLU A 193 -24.13 2.64 -0.41
CA GLU A 193 -23.77 3.30 -1.69
C GLU A 193 -23.02 4.63 -1.49
N LYS A 194 -23.26 5.32 -0.36
CA LYS A 194 -22.61 6.58 0.02
C LYS A 194 -21.60 6.43 1.16
N ASN A 195 -20.94 5.27 1.27
CA ASN A 195 -20.05 4.96 2.39
C ASN A 195 -18.88 5.95 2.52
N CYS A 196 -18.20 6.25 1.42
CA CYS A 196 -17.14 7.25 1.35
C CYS A 196 -17.04 7.84 -0.06
N ASN A 197 -16.39 9.01 -0.18
CA ASN A 197 -16.03 9.61 -1.46
C ASN A 197 -14.67 10.30 -1.35
N SER A 198 -14.11 10.78 -2.46
CA SER A 198 -12.79 11.41 -2.50
C SER A 198 -12.67 12.62 -1.57
N THR A 199 -13.72 13.45 -1.46
CA THR A 199 -13.73 14.61 -0.56
C THR A 199 -13.69 14.20 0.91
N LYS A 200 -14.54 13.25 1.32
CA LYS A 200 -14.55 12.71 2.69
C LYS A 200 -13.21 12.06 3.04
N MET A 201 -12.64 11.29 2.09
CA MET A 201 -11.32 10.69 2.24
C MET A 201 -10.23 11.74 2.41
N TRP A 202 -10.25 12.81 1.61
CA TRP A 202 -9.27 13.90 1.74
C TRP A 202 -9.31 14.55 3.11
N VAL A 203 -10.52 14.89 3.60
CA VAL A 203 -10.72 15.46 4.94
C VAL A 203 -10.24 14.50 6.03
N ALA A 204 -10.59 13.21 5.91
CA ALA A 204 -10.17 12.20 6.88
C ALA A 204 -8.64 12.03 6.92
N LEU A 205 -7.99 11.98 5.75
CA LEU A 205 -6.55 11.86 5.64
C LEU A 205 -5.81 13.09 6.19
N GLU A 206 -6.30 14.30 5.91
CA GLU A 206 -5.69 15.53 6.43
C GLU A 206 -5.62 15.50 7.96
N LYS A 207 -6.73 15.14 8.62
CA LYS A 207 -6.80 15.01 10.08
C LYS A 207 -6.01 13.80 10.60
N PHE A 208 -6.04 12.68 9.89
CA PHE A 208 -5.25 11.51 10.22
C PHE A 208 -3.75 11.84 10.29
N TRP A 209 -3.20 12.58 9.31
CA TRP A 209 -1.77 12.91 9.33
C TRP A 209 -1.39 13.86 10.47
N ASP A 210 -2.30 14.72 10.92
CA ASP A 210 -2.09 15.56 12.10
C ASP A 210 -1.97 14.70 13.37
N GLU A 211 -2.86 13.71 13.53
CA GLU A 211 -2.81 12.78 14.65
C GLU A 211 -1.62 11.83 14.56
N ALA A 212 -1.32 11.31 13.37
CA ALA A 212 -0.19 10.42 13.15
C ALA A 212 1.15 11.10 13.50
N ARG A 213 1.29 12.41 13.21
CA ARG A 213 2.48 13.19 13.59
C ARG A 213 2.67 13.24 15.11
N LYS A 214 1.59 13.36 15.89
CA LYS A 214 1.65 13.37 17.37
C LYS A 214 2.10 12.03 17.94
N HIS A 215 1.74 10.93 17.29
CA HIS A 215 1.99 9.57 17.76
C HIS A 215 3.27 8.96 17.20
N SER A 216 3.78 9.43 16.07
CA SER A 216 4.82 8.74 15.30
C SER A 216 6.08 8.44 16.09
N ARG A 217 6.46 9.27 17.09
CA ARG A 217 7.61 9.04 18.01
C ARG A 217 8.88 8.49 17.31
N GLY A 218 9.11 8.89 16.06
CA GLY A 218 10.22 8.40 15.23
C GLY A 218 10.04 7.00 14.60
N LYS A 219 8.96 6.26 14.90
CA LYS A 219 8.60 4.98 14.27
C LYS A 219 8.02 5.19 12.87
N SER A 220 8.14 4.17 12.02
CA SER A 220 7.49 4.15 10.71
C SER A 220 5.97 4.19 10.84
N ILE A 221 5.31 4.80 9.84
CA ILE A 221 3.85 4.76 9.70
C ILE A 221 3.53 3.97 8.45
N ASN A 222 2.80 2.87 8.61
CA ASN A 222 2.38 1.99 7.53
C ASN A 222 0.88 2.22 7.30
N ILE A 223 0.52 2.62 6.10
CA ILE A 223 -0.86 2.79 5.68
C ILE A 223 -1.20 1.76 4.60
N PRO A 224 -2.44 1.23 4.57
CA PRO A 224 -2.91 0.49 3.40
C PRO A 224 -3.15 1.46 2.24
N LEU A 225 -3.64 0.95 1.11
CA LEU A 225 -4.27 1.80 0.08
C LEU A 225 -5.61 2.33 0.60
N ILE A 226 -5.59 3.42 1.38
CA ILE A 226 -6.78 3.99 2.01
C ILE A 226 -7.78 4.41 0.94
N GLY A 227 -9.07 4.13 1.16
CA GLY A 227 -10.13 4.40 0.19
C GLY A 227 -10.40 3.27 -0.79
N SER A 228 -9.53 2.26 -0.85
CA SER A 228 -9.77 1.03 -1.61
C SER A 228 -10.55 -0.01 -0.79
N GLY A 229 -11.13 -1.01 -1.46
CA GLY A 229 -11.87 -2.09 -0.80
C GLY A 229 -13.23 -1.64 -0.24
N ILE A 230 -13.49 -1.96 1.03
CA ILE A 230 -14.81 -1.81 1.69
C ILE A 230 -15.23 -0.34 1.85
N THR A 231 -14.26 0.57 1.84
CA THR A 231 -14.49 2.02 1.81
C THR A 231 -15.36 2.47 0.63
N GLY A 232 -15.33 1.74 -0.49
CA GLY A 232 -16.27 1.92 -1.60
C GLY A 232 -16.05 3.17 -2.45
N ILE A 233 -14.85 3.77 -2.46
CA ILE A 233 -14.58 4.94 -3.31
C ILE A 233 -14.53 4.50 -4.77
N ASN A 234 -15.38 5.11 -5.61
CA ASN A 234 -15.48 4.79 -7.03
C ASN A 234 -14.37 5.45 -7.87
N LEU A 235 -13.12 5.10 -7.58
CA LEU A 235 -11.93 5.52 -8.32
C LEU A 235 -11.07 4.30 -8.63
N SER A 236 -10.29 4.37 -9.72
CA SER A 236 -9.35 3.30 -10.04
C SER A 236 -8.23 3.24 -8.98
N PRO A 237 -7.68 2.05 -8.67
CA PRO A 237 -6.67 1.90 -7.61
C PRO A 237 -5.45 2.81 -7.77
N ILE A 238 -5.04 3.10 -9.00
CA ILE A 238 -3.95 4.03 -9.29
C ILE A 238 -4.29 5.47 -8.87
N ARG A 239 -5.52 5.94 -9.10
CA ARG A 239 -5.99 7.27 -8.66
C ARG A 239 -6.10 7.35 -7.14
N ILE A 240 -6.53 6.25 -6.51
CA ILE A 240 -6.54 6.15 -5.04
C ILE A 240 -5.11 6.24 -4.49
N LEU A 241 -4.14 5.59 -5.13
CA LEU A 241 -2.72 5.67 -4.74
C LEU A 241 -2.18 7.09 -4.87
N GLU A 242 -2.48 7.77 -5.98
CA GLU A 242 -2.10 9.16 -6.19
C GLU A 242 -2.71 10.10 -5.13
N LEU A 243 -3.97 9.88 -4.73
CA LEU A 243 -4.60 10.66 -3.65
C LEU A 243 -3.93 10.41 -2.28
N ASN A 244 -3.60 9.17 -1.96
CA ASN A 244 -2.85 8.84 -0.75
C ASN A 244 -1.48 9.54 -0.74
N LEU A 245 -0.75 9.46 -1.86
CA LEU A 245 0.56 10.09 -2.01
C LEU A 245 0.44 11.61 -1.89
N LEU A 246 -0.49 12.23 -2.61
CA LEU A 246 -0.71 13.67 -2.58
C LEU A 246 -1.07 14.17 -1.18
N SER A 247 -1.88 13.41 -0.43
CA SER A 247 -2.20 13.73 0.96
C SER A 247 -0.97 13.72 1.88
N ILE A 248 -0.07 12.74 1.72
CA ILE A 248 1.20 12.69 2.46
C ILE A 248 2.05 13.91 2.14
N LEU A 249 2.23 14.19 0.84
CA LEU A 249 3.05 15.31 0.37
C LEU A 249 2.50 16.64 0.87
N ASN A 250 1.18 16.85 0.75
CA ASN A 250 0.49 18.04 1.26
C ASN A 250 0.73 18.23 2.76
N SER A 251 0.59 17.18 3.57
CA SER A 251 0.85 17.26 5.01
C SER A 251 2.31 17.59 5.34
N ILE A 252 3.26 17.06 4.57
CA ILE A 252 4.69 17.38 4.72
C ILE A 252 4.98 18.83 4.33
N THR A 253 4.38 19.33 3.26
CA THR A 253 4.57 20.70 2.78
C THR A 253 4.00 21.73 3.76
N GLU A 254 2.77 21.52 4.22
CA GLU A 254 2.06 22.49 5.06
C GLU A 254 2.56 22.49 6.52
N LYS A 255 2.90 21.30 7.05
CA LYS A 255 3.12 21.11 8.49
C LYS A 255 4.46 20.44 8.83
N GLY A 256 5.30 20.21 7.82
CA GLY A 256 6.61 19.58 7.98
C GLY A 256 6.55 18.06 8.19
N LYS A 257 7.73 17.51 8.46
CA LYS A 257 7.99 16.06 8.56
C LYS A 257 7.03 15.37 9.55
N ILE A 258 6.45 14.24 9.13
CA ILE A 258 5.45 13.48 9.92
C ILE A 258 6.15 12.49 10.89
N THR A 259 7.19 11.81 10.43
CA THR A 259 7.99 10.87 11.22
C THR A 259 9.46 10.95 10.84
N ALA A 260 10.37 10.68 11.79
CA ALA A 260 11.81 10.63 11.56
C ALA A 260 12.24 9.55 10.57
N ASN A 261 11.54 8.40 10.58
CA ASN A 261 11.86 7.22 9.79
C ASN A 261 11.17 7.27 8.40
N GLU A 262 10.33 6.28 8.06
CA GLU A 262 9.68 6.20 6.75
C GLU A 262 8.17 5.98 6.85
N ILE A 263 7.45 6.54 5.88
CA ILE A 263 6.02 6.28 5.65
C ILE A 263 5.92 5.20 4.58
N ARG A 264 5.13 4.16 4.80
CA ARG A 264 4.93 3.08 3.81
C ARG A 264 3.48 3.02 3.39
N ILE A 265 3.22 3.08 2.09
CA ILE A 265 1.96 2.69 1.49
C ILE A 265 2.06 1.21 1.12
N ILE A 266 1.37 0.36 1.87
CA ILE A 266 1.35 -1.08 1.68
C ILE A 266 0.17 -1.45 0.76
N LEU A 267 0.51 -1.84 -0.46
CA LEU A 267 -0.44 -2.33 -1.44
C LEU A 267 -0.64 -3.83 -1.25
N HIS A 268 -1.87 -4.26 -0.96
CA HIS A 268 -2.16 -5.69 -0.92
C HIS A 268 -1.81 -6.34 -2.27
N ASN A 269 -1.32 -7.58 -2.25
CA ASN A 269 -0.86 -8.30 -3.45
C ASN A 269 -1.95 -8.43 -4.55
N ASN A 270 -3.23 -8.28 -4.21
CA ASN A 270 -4.33 -8.28 -5.17
C ASN A 270 -4.32 -7.04 -6.10
N TYR A 271 -3.62 -5.97 -5.72
CA TYR A 271 -3.43 -4.79 -6.57
C TYR A 271 -2.26 -4.94 -7.53
N PHE A 272 -1.48 -6.03 -7.44
CA PHE A 272 -0.27 -6.21 -8.23
C PHE A 272 -0.52 -6.17 -9.73
N ASP A 273 -1.71 -6.60 -10.19
CA ASP A 273 -2.12 -6.52 -11.59
C ASP A 273 -2.75 -5.19 -11.99
N GLN A 274 -3.25 -4.42 -11.02
CA GLN A 274 -4.00 -3.19 -11.24
C GLN A 274 -3.12 -1.93 -11.15
N ILE A 275 -2.03 -1.99 -10.38
CA ILE A 275 -1.13 -0.86 -10.13
C ILE A 275 0.26 -1.21 -10.67
N ASP A 276 0.79 -0.36 -11.54
CA ASP A 276 2.19 -0.38 -11.93
C ASP A 276 2.92 0.77 -11.21
N ILE A 277 3.60 0.43 -10.11
CA ILE A 277 4.31 1.41 -9.29
C ILE A 277 5.53 2.00 -10.00
N SER A 278 6.05 1.38 -11.06
CA SER A 278 7.16 1.94 -11.83
C SER A 278 6.75 3.20 -12.60
N LEU A 279 5.46 3.37 -12.91
CA LEU A 279 4.92 4.59 -13.50
C LEU A 279 4.89 5.72 -12.47
N ILE A 280 4.49 5.43 -11.24
CA ILE A 280 4.49 6.40 -10.14
C ILE A 280 5.91 6.89 -9.86
N GLU A 281 6.88 6.00 -9.83
CA GLU A 281 8.28 6.38 -9.65
C GLU A 281 8.73 7.40 -10.70
N LYS A 282 8.38 7.22 -11.97
CA LYS A 282 8.75 8.17 -13.04
C LYS A 282 8.07 9.53 -12.88
N THR A 283 6.79 9.55 -12.52
CA THR A 283 6.01 10.80 -12.38
C THR A 283 6.46 11.61 -11.18
N TRP A 284 6.88 10.96 -10.09
CA TRP A 284 7.14 11.61 -8.80
C TRP A 284 8.62 11.68 -8.41
N LYS A 285 9.55 11.13 -9.20
CA LYS A 285 11.01 11.29 -9.01
C LYS A 285 11.63 12.47 -9.75
N THR A 286 10.87 13.29 -10.48
CA THR A 286 11.43 14.46 -11.18
C THR A 286 11.87 15.56 -10.20
N PRO A 287 12.97 16.26 -10.53
CA PRO A 287 13.93 16.88 -9.59
C PRO A 287 13.40 18.07 -8.78
#